data_AF-A0A7Y0KNH4-F1
#
_entry.id   AF-A0A7Y0KNH4-F1
#
_cell.length_a   1.000
_cell.length_b   1.000
_cell.length_c   1.000
_cell.angle_alpha   90.00
_cell.angle_beta   90.00
_cell.angle_gamma   90.00
#
_symmetry.space_group_name_H-M   'P 1'
#
loop_
_entity.id
_entity.type
_entity.pdbx_description
1 polymer ?
#
loop_
_entity_poly.entity_id
_entity_poly.type
_entity_poly.pdbx_seq_one_letter_code
_entity_poly.pdbx_strand_id
1 'polypeptide(L)'
;MDDGAPRRRARAALESLAATDDPRQVLDAARRLREAAEEIEQTAAAEARWAGTTWHEIGVLYGTTKQGAQQRFGKHLRRRPRPVPEDSAPRG
;
A
#
# COMPACT_ATOMS: atom_id res chain seq x y z
N MET A 1 9.15 8.61 3.01
CA MET A 1 8.62 7.47 3.78
C MET A 1 9.33 6.24 3.24
N ASP A 2 9.74 5.31 4.09
CA ASP A 2 10.40 4.09 3.63
C ASP A 2 9.34 3.16 3.03
N ASP A 3 9.22 3.15 1.70
CA ASP A 3 8.21 2.38 0.95
C ASP A 3 8.37 0.85 1.17
N GLY A 4 9.51 0.42 1.71
CA GLY A 4 9.75 -0.97 2.13
C GLY A 4 9.32 -1.28 3.56
N ALA A 5 9.08 -0.29 4.42
CA ALA A 5 8.79 -0.51 5.83
C ALA A 5 7.49 -1.31 6.09
N PRO A 6 6.37 -1.05 5.38
CA PRO A 6 5.17 -1.89 5.51
C PRO A 6 5.42 -3.34 5.09
N ARG A 7 6.16 -3.58 4.00
CA ARG A 7 6.49 -4.93 3.51
C ARG A 7 7.35 -5.70 4.51
N ARG A 8 8.34 -5.05 5.14
CA ARG A 8 9.16 -5.67 6.20
C ARG A 8 8.34 -5.99 7.45
N ARG A 9 7.43 -5.10 7.86
CA ARG A 9 6.51 -5.35 8.99
C ARG A 9 5.56 -6.52 8.71
N ALA A 10 4.98 -6.60 7.51
CA ALA A 10 4.12 -7.70 7.12
C ALA A 10 4.88 -9.04 7.20
N ARG A 11 6.12 -9.10 6.69
CA ARG A 11 6.97 -10.28 6.80
C ARG A 11 7.24 -10.69 8.24
N ALA A 12 7.66 -9.75 9.10
CA ALA A 12 7.93 -10.04 10.51
C ALA A 12 6.67 -10.51 11.27
N ALA A 13 5.50 -9.96 10.94
CA ALA A 13 4.23 -10.38 11.52
C ALA A 13 3.84 -11.80 11.08
N LEU A 14 4.05 -12.13 9.80
CA LEU A 14 3.83 -13.49 9.28
C LEU A 14 4.78 -14.51 9.93
N GLU A 15 6.06 -14.17 10.08
CA GLU A 15 7.04 -15.00 10.77
C GLU A 15 6.63 -15.24 12.24
N SER A 16 6.14 -14.19 12.93
CA SER A 16 5.64 -14.31 14.30
C SER A 16 4.40 -15.19 14.40
N LEU A 17 3.46 -15.06 13.45
CA LEU A 17 2.25 -15.87 13.39
C LEU A 17 2.55 -17.36 13.20
N ALA A 18 3.60 -17.69 12.43
CA ALA A 18 4.03 -19.07 12.18
C ALA A 18 4.82 -19.68 13.35
N ALA A 19 5.34 -18.86 14.27
CA ALA A 19 6.26 -19.28 15.32
C ALA A 19 5.62 -19.48 16.70
N THR A 20 4.32 -19.23 16.86
CA THR A 20 3.65 -19.23 18.17
C THR A 20 2.26 -19.87 18.11
N ASP A 21 1.95 -20.69 19.12
CA ASP A 21 0.61 -21.23 19.37
C ASP A 21 -0.12 -20.50 20.50
N ASP A 22 0.51 -19.50 21.13
CA ASP A 22 -0.13 -18.70 22.18
C ASP A 22 -1.26 -17.84 21.56
N PRO A 23 -2.52 -18.00 21.99
CA PRO A 23 -3.66 -17.33 21.35
C PRO A 23 -3.56 -15.80 21.32
N ARG A 24 -2.94 -15.19 22.34
CA ARG A 24 -2.80 -13.73 22.41
C ARG A 24 -1.73 -13.23 21.44
N GLN A 25 -0.62 -13.95 21.33
CA GLN A 25 0.43 -13.65 20.37
C GLN A 25 -0.03 -13.87 18.92
N VAL A 26 -0.79 -14.95 18.66
CA VAL A 26 -1.42 -15.20 17.36
C VAL A 26 -2.32 -14.02 16.97
N LEU A 27 -3.20 -13.57 17.87
CA LEU A 27 -4.10 -12.44 17.60
C LEU A 27 -3.33 -11.15 17.31
N ASP A 28 -2.27 -10.87 18.07
CA ASP A 28 -1.47 -9.67 17.89
C ASP A 28 -0.66 -9.71 16.59
N ALA A 29 -0.07 -10.86 16.22
CA ALA A 29 0.61 -11.06 14.95
C ALA A 29 -0.34 -10.89 13.76
N ALA A 30 -1.53 -11.49 13.81
CA ALA A 30 -2.55 -11.36 12.78
C ALA A 30 -3.01 -9.89 12.62
N ARG A 31 -3.18 -9.16 13.73
CA ARG A 31 -3.52 -7.73 13.71
C ARG A 31 -2.43 -6.91 13.01
N ARG A 32 -1.16 -7.10 13.39
CA ARG A 32 -0.02 -6.40 12.77
C ARG A 32 0.11 -6.71 11.29
N LEU A 33 -0.13 -7.97 10.89
CA LEU A 33 -0.11 -8.38 9.50
C LEU A 33 -1.20 -7.67 8.69
N ARG A 34 -2.43 -7.62 9.21
CA ARG A 34 -3.54 -6.91 8.56
C ARG A 34 -3.24 -5.43 8.37
N GLU A 35 -2.77 -4.74 9.42
CA GLU A 35 -2.42 -3.32 9.38
C GLU A 35 -1.32 -3.05 8.33
N ALA A 36 -0.27 -3.87 8.30
CA ALA A 36 0.79 -3.73 7.32
C ALA A 36 0.30 -4.01 5.89
N ALA A 37 -0.58 -5.00 5.70
CA ALA A 37 -1.18 -5.30 4.40
C ALA A 37 -2.07 -4.15 3.89
N GLU A 38 -2.89 -3.54 4.75
CA GLU A 38 -3.70 -2.37 4.40
C GLU A 38 -2.84 -1.20 3.91
N GLU A 39 -1.71 -0.94 4.57
CA GLU A 39 -0.77 0.10 4.12
C GLU A 39 -0.12 -0.24 2.77
N ILE A 40 0.24 -1.52 2.55
CA ILE A 40 0.78 -1.99 1.26
C ILE A 40 -0.27 -1.81 0.16
N GLU A 41 -1.53 -2.17 0.39
CA GLU A 41 -2.62 -2.00 -0.58
C GLU A 41 -2.77 -0.54 -1.00
N GLN A 42 -2.76 0.39 -0.04
CA GLN A 42 -2.93 1.82 -0.32
C GLN A 42 -1.79 2.38 -1.17
N THR A 43 -0.55 2.02 -0.84
CA THR A 43 0.64 2.43 -1.60
C THR A 43 0.65 1.80 -2.99
N ALA A 44 0.40 0.49 -3.09
CA ALA A 44 0.39 -0.23 -4.37
C ALA A 44 -0.71 0.28 -5.31
N ALA A 45 -1.91 0.59 -4.78
CA ALA A 45 -2.97 1.20 -5.58
C ALA A 45 -2.56 2.59 -6.10
N ALA A 46 -1.86 3.39 -5.30
CA ALA A 46 -1.36 4.70 -5.71
C ALA A 46 -0.26 4.58 -6.80
N GLU A 47 0.69 3.66 -6.62
CA GLU A 47 1.74 3.34 -7.59
C GLU A 47 1.13 2.85 -8.92
N ALA A 48 0.18 1.92 -8.86
CA ALA A 48 -0.53 1.40 -10.04
C ALA A 48 -1.25 2.53 -10.79
N ARG A 49 -1.89 3.46 -10.06
CA ARG A 49 -2.53 4.65 -10.63
C ARG A 49 -1.54 5.56 -11.34
N TRP A 50 -0.34 5.74 -10.80
CA TRP A 50 0.72 6.52 -11.45
C TRP A 50 1.33 5.82 -12.65
N ALA A 51 1.35 4.49 -12.66
CA ALA A 51 1.78 3.68 -13.78
C ALA A 51 0.74 3.59 -14.92
N GLY A 52 -0.41 4.25 -14.79
CA GLY A 52 -1.44 4.31 -15.83
C GLY A 52 -2.65 3.40 -15.62
N THR A 53 -2.63 2.53 -14.60
CA THR A 53 -3.79 1.68 -14.25
C THR A 53 -4.99 2.55 -13.92
N THR A 54 -6.15 2.25 -14.46
CA THR A 54 -7.39 3.00 -14.23
C THR A 54 -8.11 2.56 -12.95
N TRP A 55 -9.01 3.42 -12.44
CA TRP A 55 -9.89 3.04 -11.33
C TRP A 55 -10.83 1.88 -11.65
N HIS A 56 -11.13 1.66 -12.94
CA HIS A 56 -11.97 0.54 -13.35
C HIS A 56 -11.20 -0.78 -13.20
N GLU A 57 -9.96 -0.86 -13.69
CA GLU A 57 -9.11 -2.05 -13.55
C GLU A 57 -8.82 -2.38 -12.09
N ILE A 58 -8.56 -1.37 -11.25
CA ILE A 58 -8.43 -1.56 -9.80
C ILE A 58 -9.76 -2.05 -9.20
N GLY A 59 -10.91 -1.51 -9.64
CA GLY A 59 -12.22 -2.00 -9.23
C GLY A 59 -12.41 -3.48 -9.51
N VAL A 60 -12.08 -3.91 -10.74
CA VAL A 60 -12.15 -5.33 -11.16
C VAL A 60 -11.30 -6.22 -10.26
N LEU A 61 -10.05 -5.81 -9.97
CA LEU A 61 -9.14 -6.57 -9.09
C LEU A 61 -9.73 -6.80 -7.68
N TYR A 62 -10.41 -5.79 -7.13
CA TYR A 62 -11.00 -5.84 -5.79
C TYR A 62 -12.46 -6.33 -5.78
N GLY A 63 -13.00 -6.78 -6.93
CA GLY A 63 -14.41 -7.19 -7.04
C GLY A 63 -15.39 -6.06 -6.71
N THR A 64 -15.03 -4.80 -6.99
CA THR A 64 -15.81 -3.61 -6.69
C THR A 64 -16.00 -2.73 -7.93
N THR A 65 -16.82 -1.70 -7.81
CA THR A 65 -17.03 -0.73 -8.90
C THR A 65 -15.87 0.26 -8.97
N LYS A 66 -15.76 0.97 -10.11
CA LYS A 66 -14.82 2.10 -10.28
C LYS A 66 -14.93 3.11 -9.13
N GLN A 67 -16.16 3.45 -8.73
CA GLN A 67 -16.42 4.41 -7.66
C GLN A 67 -16.01 3.84 -6.29
N GLY A 68 -16.25 2.55 -6.04
CA GLY A 68 -15.80 1.87 -4.82
C GLY A 68 -14.28 1.88 -4.68
N ALA A 69 -13.55 1.55 -5.75
CA ALA A 69 -12.09 1.64 -5.78
C ALA A 69 -11.60 3.08 -5.57
N GLN A 70 -12.18 4.06 -6.27
CA GLN A 70 -11.81 5.46 -6.11
C GLN A 70 -12.08 5.98 -4.69
N GLN A 71 -13.18 5.58 -4.05
CA GLN A 71 -13.50 5.97 -2.68
C GLN A 71 -12.50 5.37 -1.68
N ARG A 72 -12.12 4.10 -1.87
CA ARG A 72 -11.20 3.36 -0.98
C ARG A 72 -9.75 3.87 -1.09
N PHE A 73 -9.25 4.06 -2.31
CA PHE A 73 -7.83 4.33 -2.56
C PHE A 73 -7.54 5.79 -2.97
N GLY A 74 -8.53 6.53 -3.46
CA GLY A 74 -8.33 7.87 -4.04
C GLY A 74 -7.84 8.93 -3.05
N LYS A 75 -8.05 8.75 -1.74
CA LYS A 75 -7.55 9.68 -0.72
C LYS A 75 -6.01 9.67 -0.61
N HIS A 76 -5.38 8.52 -0.88
CA HIS A 76 -3.94 8.35 -0.73
C HIS A 76 -3.13 8.92 -1.91
N LEU A 77 -3.74 9.14 -3.07
CA LEU A 77 -3.10 9.78 -4.22
C LEU A 77 -2.71 11.25 -4.01
N ARG A 78 -3.36 11.94 -3.05
CA ARG A 78 -3.08 13.36 -2.76
C ARG A 78 -1.74 13.59 -2.06
N ARG A 79 -1.03 12.51 -1.69
CA ARG A 79 0.22 12.54 -0.90
C ARG A 79 1.51 12.30 -1.71
N ARG A 80 1.55 12.63 -3.00
CA ARG A 80 2.80 12.55 -3.79
C ARG A 80 3.47 13.92 -3.94
N PRO A 81 4.78 14.06 -3.65
CA PRO A 81 5.57 15.19 -4.12
C PRO A 81 5.72 15.11 -5.63
N ARG A 82 5.52 16.23 -6.34
CA ARG A 82 5.75 16.35 -7.78
C ARG A 82 7.15 15.78 -8.12
N PRO A 83 7.31 14.87 -9.09
CA PRO A 83 8.64 14.56 -9.60
C PRO A 83 9.25 15.87 -10.11
N VAL A 84 10.41 16.25 -9.56
CA VAL A 84 11.19 17.35 -10.08
C VAL A 84 11.74 16.86 -11.43
N PRO A 85 11.45 17.52 -12.56
CA PRO A 85 12.05 17.13 -13.83
C PRO A 85 13.57 17.27 -13.71
N GLU A 86 14.31 16.20 -14.02
CA GLU A 86 15.78 16.15 -13.99
C GLU A 86 16.47 17.21 -14.86
N ASP A 87 15.73 17.84 -15.77
CA ASP A 87 16.23 18.86 -16.70
C ASP A 87 16.15 20.31 -16.14
N SER A 88 15.91 20.48 -14.84
CA SER A 88 15.87 21.79 -14.16
C SER A 88 17.20 22.20 -13.51
N ALA A 89 18.34 21.70 -14.00
CA ALA A 89 19.64 22.28 -13.65
C ALA A 89 19.73 23.69 -14.26
N PRO A 90 20.16 24.72 -13.52
CA PRO A 90 20.38 26.03 -14.11
C PRO A 90 21.46 25.91 -15.19
N ARG A 91 21.10 26.16 -16.45
CA ARG A 91 22.06 26.58 -17.46
C ARG A 91 22.33 28.07 -17.20
N GLY A 92 23.40 28.35 -16.48
CA GLY A 92 23.84 29.70 -16.15
C GLY A 92 25.02 29.66 -15.20
#